data_AF-A0A134A0B1-F1
#
_entry.id   AF-A0A134A0B1-F1
#
_cell.length_a   1.000
_cell.length_b   1.000
_cell.length_c   1.000
_cell.angle_alpha   90.00
_cell.angle_beta   90.00
_cell.angle_gamma   90.00
#
_symmetry.space_group_name_H-M   'P 1'
#
loop_
_entity.id
_entity.type
_entity.pdbx_description
1 polymer ?
#
loop_
_entity_poly.entity_id
_entity_poly.type
_entity_poly.pdbx_seq_one_letter_code
_entity_poly.pdbx_strand_id
1 'polypeptide(L)'
;MGKKIVRNTFGYAKPGQKKLTRSQATELAISEIEEGYTKRLEREVNLKVADFIGDFCLALAWSLRANHNYGAKRIERTIREMFEVVSDAKMKEAGYFLFDLRETREQLLIETGLDIEPVIIDEVNKHLERAKEFAIKSGVFKEKVEV
;
A
#
# COMPACT_ATOMS: atom_id res chain seq x y z
N MET A 1 -46.01 32.88 25.29
CA MET A 1 -45.42 31.54 25.51
C MET A 1 -45.02 30.95 24.16
N GLY A 2 -43.72 30.84 23.87
CA GLY A 2 -43.22 30.39 22.57
C GLY A 2 -43.38 28.87 22.40
N LYS A 3 -44.00 28.44 21.30
CA LYS A 3 -44.09 27.02 20.93
C LYS A 3 -42.74 26.55 20.39
N LYS A 4 -42.17 25.50 21.01
CA LYS A 4 -40.94 24.82 20.59
C LYS A 4 -41.17 24.17 19.21
N ILE A 5 -40.40 24.58 18.21
CA ILE A 5 -40.35 23.92 16.90
C ILE A 5 -39.45 22.70 17.04
N VAL A 6 -40.04 21.50 17.04
CA VAL A 6 -39.31 20.24 16.97
C VAL A 6 -38.87 20.05 15.52
N ARG A 7 -37.58 20.25 15.24
CA ARG A 7 -36.99 19.90 13.93
C ARG A 7 -36.86 18.39 13.85
N ASN A 8 -37.81 17.75 13.18
CA ASN A 8 -37.72 16.34 12.85
C ASN A 8 -36.72 16.18 11.68
N THR A 9 -35.60 15.51 11.92
CA THR A 9 -34.52 15.25 10.95
C THR A 9 -34.82 14.04 10.05
N PHE A 10 -36.00 14.01 9.43
CA PHE A 10 -36.27 13.09 8.32
C PHE A 10 -36.43 13.91 7.05
N GLY A 11 -35.45 13.75 6.15
CA GLY A 11 -35.09 14.67 5.08
C GLY A 11 -36.23 15.14 4.18
N TYR A 12 -36.29 16.46 3.99
CA TYR A 12 -37.11 17.07 2.95
C TYR A 12 -36.40 16.88 1.60
N ALA A 13 -36.98 16.06 0.72
CA ALA A 13 -36.60 16.03 -0.69
C ALA A 13 -36.79 17.43 -1.31
N LYS A 14 -35.79 17.89 -2.08
CA LYS A 14 -35.83 19.22 -2.70
C LYS A 14 -36.93 19.25 -3.79
N PRO A 15 -37.62 20.39 -3.99
CA PRO A 15 -38.62 20.52 -5.05
C PRO A 15 -38.00 20.22 -6.42
N GLY A 16 -38.52 19.19 -7.12
CA GLY A 16 -38.04 18.76 -8.45
C GLY A 16 -37.36 17.38 -8.50
N GLN A 17 -37.02 16.76 -7.36
CA GLN A 17 -36.52 15.38 -7.36
C GLN A 17 -37.65 14.37 -7.59
N LYS A 18 -37.55 13.55 -8.65
CA LYS A 18 -38.41 12.37 -8.82
C LYS A 18 -38.25 11.47 -7.59
N LYS A 19 -39.36 11.11 -6.95
CA LYS A 19 -39.36 10.12 -5.84
C LYS A 19 -38.79 8.81 -6.39
N LEU A 20 -37.59 8.45 -5.94
CA LEU A 20 -36.98 7.15 -6.19
C LEU A 20 -37.92 6.06 -5.67
N THR A 21 -38.13 5.00 -6.45
CA THR A 21 -38.84 3.83 -5.94
C THR A 21 -38.02 3.18 -4.84
N ARG A 22 -38.67 2.39 -3.97
CA ARG A 22 -38.00 1.75 -2.84
C ARG A 22 -36.79 0.91 -3.26
N SER A 23 -36.84 0.26 -4.44
CA SER A 23 -35.71 -0.51 -4.99
C SER A 23 -34.55 0.38 -5.45
N GLN A 24 -34.85 1.50 -6.11
CA GLN A 24 -33.83 2.44 -6.57
C GLN A 24 -33.15 3.16 -5.40
N ALA A 25 -33.89 3.45 -4.32
CA ALA A 25 -33.32 4.03 -3.11
C ALA A 25 -32.40 3.03 -2.38
N THR A 26 -32.73 1.73 -2.38
CA THR A 26 -31.85 0.69 -1.83
C THR A 26 -30.62 0.43 -2.68
N GLU A 27 -30.73 0.44 -4.01
CA GLU A 27 -29.57 0.28 -4.91
C GLU A 27 -28.59 1.45 -4.78
N LEU A 28 -29.10 2.70 -4.70
CA LEU A 28 -28.27 3.88 -4.41
C LEU A 28 -27.57 3.76 -3.05
N ALA A 29 -28.29 3.34 -2.00
CA ALA A 29 -27.70 3.18 -0.68
C ALA A 29 -26.61 2.09 -0.65
N ILE A 30 -26.81 0.97 -1.34
CA ILE A 30 -25.81 -0.10 -1.45
C ILE A 30 -24.58 0.40 -2.23
N SER A 31 -24.78 1.06 -3.36
CA SER A 31 -23.70 1.65 -4.16
C SER A 31 -22.89 2.70 -3.37
N GLU A 32 -23.55 3.55 -2.58
CA GLU A 32 -22.88 4.53 -1.72
C GLU A 32 -22.09 3.86 -0.58
N ILE A 33 -22.61 2.77 -0.02
CA ILE A 33 -21.91 1.96 1.01
C ILE A 33 -20.70 1.26 0.39
N GLU A 34 -20.84 0.67 -0.79
CA GLU A 34 -19.75 0.01 -1.53
C GLU A 34 -18.66 0.99 -1.91
N GLU A 35 -19.00 2.17 -2.43
CA GLU A 35 -18.03 3.24 -2.70
C GLU A 35 -17.32 3.69 -1.42
N GLY A 36 -18.06 3.87 -0.33
CA GLY A 36 -17.51 4.28 0.96
C GLY A 36 -16.57 3.24 1.56
N TYR A 37 -16.90 1.95 1.41
CA TYR A 37 -16.06 0.84 1.84
C TYR A 37 -14.81 0.71 0.98
N THR A 38 -14.93 0.84 -0.34
CA THR A 38 -13.82 0.81 -1.29
C THR A 38 -12.84 1.94 -1.00
N LYS A 39 -13.32 3.18 -0.82
CA LYS A 39 -12.47 4.34 -0.47
C LYS A 39 -11.76 4.16 0.88
N ARG A 40 -12.39 3.52 1.87
CA ARG A 40 -11.76 3.21 3.17
C ARG A 40 -10.70 2.14 3.03
N LEU A 41 -10.99 1.05 2.32
CA LEU A 41 -10.02 0.00 2.03
C LEU A 41 -8.84 0.53 1.26
N GLU A 42 -9.06 1.32 0.21
CA GLU A 42 -7.99 1.99 -0.54
C GLU A 42 -7.13 2.86 0.37
N ARG A 43 -7.74 3.64 1.27
CA ARG A 43 -7.00 4.46 2.24
C ARG A 43 -6.19 3.61 3.22
N GLU A 44 -6.77 2.55 3.78
CA GLU A 44 -6.07 1.64 4.70
C GLU A 44 -4.93 0.90 4.02
N VAL A 45 -5.15 0.41 2.80
CA VAL A 45 -4.11 -0.20 1.96
C VAL A 45 -3.01 0.82 1.68
N ASN A 46 -3.36 2.03 1.28
CA ASN A 46 -2.38 3.10 1.02
C ASN A 46 -1.57 3.47 2.27
N LEU A 47 -2.18 3.48 3.45
CA LEU A 47 -1.47 3.71 4.71
C LEU A 47 -0.51 2.56 5.03
N LYS A 48 -0.94 1.30 4.90
CA LYS A 48 -0.06 0.13 5.11
C LYS A 48 1.10 0.10 4.12
N VAL A 49 0.85 0.49 2.86
CA VAL A 49 1.89 0.62 1.84
C VAL A 49 2.85 1.75 2.19
N ALA A 50 2.35 2.89 2.68
CA ALA A 50 3.19 3.99 3.13
C ALA A 50 4.06 3.61 4.33
N ASP A 51 3.51 2.89 5.31
CA ASP A 51 4.25 2.37 6.46
C ASP A 51 5.36 1.40 6.00
N PHE A 52 5.03 0.47 5.11
CA PHE A 52 6.01 -0.47 4.54
C PHE A 52 7.14 0.26 3.79
N ILE A 53 6.81 1.26 2.97
CA ILE A 53 7.81 2.08 2.26
C ILE A 53 8.68 2.86 3.26
N GLY A 54 8.09 3.38 4.33
CA GLY A 54 8.80 4.06 5.41
C GLY A 54 9.80 3.15 6.11
N ASP A 55 9.37 1.96 6.51
CA ASP A 55 10.20 0.93 7.14
C ASP A 55 11.33 0.48 6.21
N PHE A 56 11.04 0.29 4.92
CA PHE A 56 12.04 -0.04 3.92
C PHE A 56 13.11 1.06 3.78
N CYS A 57 12.69 2.33 3.68
CA CYS A 57 13.62 3.46 3.59
C CYS A 57 14.49 3.58 4.84
N LEU A 58 13.93 3.32 6.02
CA LEU A 58 14.67 3.33 7.27
C LEU A 58 15.71 2.21 7.31
N ALA A 59 15.34 0.99 6.91
CA ALA A 59 16.25 -0.15 6.82
C ALA A 59 17.38 0.12 5.81
N LEU A 60 17.07 0.69 4.65
CA LEU A 60 18.05 1.09 3.65
C LEU A 60 19.00 2.17 4.18
N ALA A 61 18.47 3.22 4.81
CA ALA A 61 19.27 4.28 5.42
C ALA A 61 20.25 3.73 6.45
N TRP A 62 19.78 2.81 7.30
CA TRP A 62 20.60 2.17 8.30
C TRP A 62 21.68 1.28 7.67
N SER A 63 21.33 0.48 6.65
CA SER A 63 22.30 -0.36 5.93
C SER A 63 23.39 0.48 5.26
N LEU A 64 23.01 1.57 4.58
CA LEU A 64 23.96 2.51 3.96
C LEU A 64 24.91 3.13 5.00
N ARG A 65 24.40 3.45 6.19
CA ARG A 65 25.23 3.96 7.28
C ARG A 65 26.16 2.90 7.85
N ALA A 66 25.63 1.75 8.23
CA ALA A 66 26.32 0.71 8.99
C ALA A 66 27.32 -0.10 8.14
N ASN A 67 26.93 -0.43 6.90
CA ASN A 67 27.71 -1.31 6.02
C ASN A 67 28.56 -0.54 5.01
N HIS A 68 28.14 0.67 4.63
CA HIS A 68 28.82 1.46 3.59
C HIS A 68 29.39 2.79 4.11
N ASN A 69 29.27 3.10 5.40
CA ASN A 69 29.76 4.33 6.04
C ASN A 69 29.27 5.62 5.39
N TYR A 70 28.10 5.62 4.76
CA TYR A 70 27.55 6.83 4.15
C TYR A 70 27.27 7.89 5.22
N GLY A 71 27.57 9.16 4.90
CA GLY A 71 27.18 10.31 5.70
C GLY A 71 25.75 10.77 5.38
N ALA A 72 25.14 11.55 6.28
CA ALA A 72 23.73 11.95 6.20
C ALA A 72 23.30 12.47 4.82
N LYS A 73 24.07 13.41 4.22
CA LYS A 73 23.75 13.96 2.88
C LYS A 73 23.77 12.92 1.77
N ARG A 74 24.66 11.93 1.85
CA ARG A 74 24.75 10.87 0.84
C ARG A 74 23.59 9.89 0.98
N ILE A 75 23.21 9.55 2.21
CA ILE A 75 22.02 8.72 2.49
C ILE A 75 20.76 9.40 1.96
N GLU A 76 20.55 10.67 2.30
CA GLU A 76 19.41 11.45 1.83
C GLU A 76 19.34 11.47 0.31
N ARG A 77 20.47 11.78 -0.34
CA ARG A 77 20.56 11.81 -1.80
C ARG A 77 20.19 10.46 -2.43
N THR A 78 20.76 9.36 -1.93
CA THR A 78 20.47 8.02 -2.45
C THR A 78 18.99 7.65 -2.30
N ILE A 79 18.36 7.99 -1.18
CA ILE A 79 16.93 7.73 -0.98
C ILE A 79 16.09 8.56 -1.95
N ARG A 80 16.42 9.85 -2.15
CA ARG A 80 15.71 10.71 -3.11
C ARG A 80 15.83 10.19 -4.54
N GLU A 81 17.04 9.85 -4.98
CA GLU A 81 17.30 9.28 -6.31
C GLU A 81 16.51 7.97 -6.51
N MET A 82 16.43 7.12 -5.48
CA MET A 82 15.61 5.90 -5.53
C MET A 82 14.12 6.20 -5.74
N PHE A 83 13.56 7.20 -5.03
CA PHE A 83 12.16 7.59 -5.22
C PHE A 83 11.88 8.19 -6.59
N GLU A 84 12.83 8.93 -7.16
CA GLU A 84 12.73 9.43 -8.54
C GLU A 84 12.63 8.28 -9.53
N VAL A 85 13.51 7.28 -9.43
CA VAL A 85 13.48 6.09 -10.31
C VAL A 85 12.16 5.33 -10.19
N VAL A 86 11.66 5.12 -8.96
CA VAL A 86 10.37 4.45 -8.74
C VAL A 86 9.21 5.27 -9.31
N SER A 87 9.23 6.59 -9.13
CA SER A 87 8.23 7.50 -9.69
C SER A 87 8.22 7.43 -11.20
N ASP A 88 9.38 7.53 -11.85
CA ASP A 88 9.52 7.47 -13.31
C ASP A 88 9.05 6.13 -13.88
N ALA A 89 9.37 5.02 -13.21
CA ALA A 89 8.85 3.70 -13.55
C ALA A 89 7.31 3.63 -13.53
N LYS A 90 6.70 4.34 -12.57
CA LYS A 90 5.25 4.33 -12.34
C LYS A 90 4.50 5.31 -13.23
N MET A 91 5.15 6.31 -13.82
CA MET A 91 4.53 7.23 -14.78
C MET A 91 3.94 6.52 -16.01
N LYS A 92 4.40 5.30 -16.32
CA LYS A 92 3.81 4.43 -17.33
C LYS A 92 2.31 4.16 -17.09
N GLU A 93 1.91 4.01 -15.84
CA GLU A 93 0.50 3.79 -15.45
C GLU A 93 -0.35 5.05 -15.67
N ALA A 94 0.28 6.23 -15.66
CA ALA A 94 -0.34 7.53 -15.96
C ALA A 94 -0.32 7.87 -17.47
N GLY A 95 0.11 6.95 -18.34
CA GLY A 95 0.15 7.13 -19.79
C GLY A 95 1.43 7.79 -20.32
N TYR A 96 2.43 8.03 -19.47
CA TYR A 96 3.73 8.57 -19.85
C TYR A 96 4.80 7.49 -19.75
N PHE A 97 5.32 7.03 -20.89
CA PHE A 97 6.37 6.01 -20.90
C PHE A 97 7.75 6.68 -20.74
N LEU A 98 8.25 6.70 -19.50
CA LEU A 98 9.59 7.23 -19.19
C LEU A 98 10.60 6.12 -18.88
N PHE A 99 10.17 5.03 -18.23
CA PHE A 99 11.07 4.00 -17.71
C PHE A 99 10.30 2.68 -17.44
N ASP A 100 10.87 1.49 -17.74
CA ASP A 100 10.28 0.17 -17.39
C ASP A 100 11.26 -0.62 -16.51
N LEU A 101 10.82 -0.98 -15.30
CA LEU A 101 11.63 -1.74 -14.34
C LEU A 101 12.06 -3.12 -14.84
N ARG A 102 11.33 -3.71 -15.80
CA ARG A 102 11.73 -4.98 -16.42
C ARG A 102 13.02 -4.84 -17.23
N GLU A 103 13.15 -3.73 -17.96
CA GLU A 103 14.37 -3.42 -18.70
C GLU A 103 15.55 -3.17 -17.74
N THR A 104 15.29 -2.57 -16.57
CA THR A 104 16.30 -2.39 -15.52
C THR A 104 16.84 -3.72 -14.99
N ARG A 105 15.97 -4.73 -14.85
CA ARG A 105 16.40 -6.08 -14.43
C ARG A 105 17.36 -6.70 -15.45
N GLU A 106 17.01 -6.63 -16.73
CA GLU A 106 17.86 -7.14 -17.80
C GLU A 106 19.19 -6.38 -17.89
N GLN A 107 19.15 -5.05 -17.78
CA GLN A 107 20.35 -4.22 -17.75
C GLN A 107 21.26 -4.55 -16.57
N LEU A 108 20.70 -4.71 -15.36
CA LEU A 108 21.48 -5.06 -14.18
C LEU A 108 22.21 -6.40 -14.38
N LEU A 109 21.53 -7.39 -14.95
CA LEU A 109 22.13 -8.68 -15.30
C LEU A 109 23.24 -8.53 -16.35
N ILE A 110 23.02 -7.74 -17.40
CA ILE A 110 24.01 -7.53 -18.47
C ILE A 110 25.25 -6.79 -17.95
N GLU A 111 25.07 -5.72 -17.18
CA GLU A 111 26.16 -4.84 -16.75
C GLU A 111 26.96 -5.39 -15.57
N THR A 112 26.31 -6.11 -14.67
CA THR A 112 26.93 -6.57 -13.41
C THR A 112 27.02 -8.08 -13.28
N GLY A 113 26.35 -8.84 -14.16
CA GLY A 113 26.20 -10.29 -14.03
C GLY A 113 25.22 -10.72 -12.95
N LEU A 114 24.53 -9.78 -12.28
CA LEU A 114 23.62 -10.06 -11.17
C LEU A 114 22.20 -10.31 -11.67
N ASP A 115 21.72 -11.55 -11.56
CA ASP A 115 20.28 -11.81 -11.58
C ASP A 115 19.73 -11.53 -10.19
N ILE A 116 18.96 -10.45 -10.06
CA ILE A 116 18.46 -9.96 -8.77
C ILE A 116 17.26 -10.77 -8.25
N GLU A 117 16.52 -11.43 -9.12
CA GLU A 117 15.26 -12.11 -8.75
C GLU A 117 15.48 -13.27 -7.78
N PRO A 118 16.44 -14.19 -8.00
CA PRO A 118 16.72 -15.25 -7.04
C PRO A 118 17.12 -14.69 -5.67
N VAL A 119 17.87 -13.59 -5.64
CA VAL A 119 18.28 -12.91 -4.40
C VAL A 119 17.06 -12.40 -3.63
N ILE A 120 16.11 -11.76 -4.33
CA ILE A 120 14.86 -11.29 -3.71
C ILE A 120 14.05 -12.47 -3.17
N ILE A 121 13.86 -13.53 -3.97
CA ILE A 121 13.09 -14.72 -3.59
C ILE A 121 13.68 -15.37 -2.33
N ASP A 122 14.99 -15.55 -2.28
CA ASP A 122 15.67 -16.14 -1.13
C ASP A 122 15.48 -15.32 0.15
N GLU A 123 15.63 -13.99 0.07
CA GLU A 123 15.45 -13.12 1.24
C GLU A 123 14.00 -13.08 1.72
N VAL A 124 13.03 -13.10 0.80
CA VAL A 124 11.60 -13.22 1.14
C VAL A 124 11.33 -14.56 1.83
N ASN A 125 11.86 -15.67 1.32
CA ASN A 125 11.68 -16.99 1.92
C ASN A 125 12.27 -17.05 3.33
N LYS A 126 13.50 -16.52 3.54
CA LYS A 126 14.11 -16.41 4.88
C LYS A 126 13.26 -15.56 5.83
N HIS A 127 12.60 -14.50 5.34
CA HIS A 127 11.68 -13.73 6.17
C HIS A 127 10.45 -14.54 6.55
N LEU A 128 9.83 -15.24 5.59
CA LEU A 128 8.65 -16.07 5.83
C LEU A 128 8.93 -17.22 6.81
N GLU A 129 10.08 -17.86 6.70
CA GLU A 129 10.53 -18.90 7.65
C GLU A 129 10.69 -18.34 9.06
N ARG A 130 11.40 -17.21 9.21
CA ARG A 130 11.54 -16.54 10.52
C ARG A 130 10.19 -16.15 11.10
N ALA A 131 9.30 -15.57 10.30
CA ALA A 131 7.96 -15.20 10.76
C ALA A 131 7.16 -16.42 11.24
N LYS A 132 7.24 -17.55 10.52
CA LYS A 132 6.63 -18.82 10.93
C LYS A 132 7.20 -19.31 12.25
N GLU A 133 8.53 -19.34 12.41
CA GLU A 133 9.16 -19.74 13.67
C GLU A 133 8.72 -18.88 14.86
N PHE A 134 8.64 -17.56 14.67
CA PHE A 134 8.16 -16.65 15.69
C PHE A 134 6.68 -16.86 16.02
N ALA A 135 5.84 -17.11 15.03
CA ALA A 135 4.41 -17.39 15.23
C ALA A 135 4.18 -18.71 16.00
N ILE A 136 4.99 -19.74 15.73
CA ILE A 136 4.98 -21.02 16.46
C ILE A 136 5.45 -20.79 17.91
N LYS A 137 6.59 -20.12 18.11
CA LYS A 137 7.13 -19.81 19.45
C LYS A 137 6.18 -18.95 20.30
N SER A 138 5.44 -18.04 19.66
CA SER A 138 4.47 -17.16 20.33
C SER A 138 3.11 -17.83 20.58
N GLY A 139 2.95 -19.11 20.20
CA GLY A 139 1.72 -19.88 20.40
C GLY A 139 0.54 -19.48 19.50
N VAL A 140 0.80 -18.67 18.47
CA VAL A 140 -0.23 -18.18 17.52
C VAL A 140 -0.55 -19.26 16.46
N PHE A 141 0.44 -20.09 16.12
CA PHE A 141 0.27 -21.26 15.26
C PHE A 141 0.57 -22.55 16.05
N LYS A 142 -0.40 -23.46 16.13
CA LYS A 142 -0.15 -24.84 16.55
C LYS A 142 0.24 -25.62 15.30
N GLU A 143 1.47 -26.12 15.25
CA GLU A 143 1.83 -27.15 14.27
C GLU A 143 0.81 -28.30 14.38
N LYS A 144 0.19 -28.66 13.25
CA LYS A 144 -0.50 -29.94 13.17
C LYS A 144 0.58 -31.01 13.27
N VAL A 145 0.69 -31.61 14.46
CA VAL A 145 1.38 -32.89 14.62
C VAL A 145 0.55 -33.90 13.83
N GLU A 146 1.00 -34.23 12.61
CA GLU A 146 0.54 -35.45 11.96
C GLU A 146 1.12 -36.62 12.77
N VAL A 147 0.24 -37.36 13.42
CA VAL A 147 0.51 -38.62 14.14
C VAL A 147 0.36 -39.77 13.16
#